data_AF-I7GLY8-F1
#
_entry.id   AF-I7GLY8-F1
#
_cell.length_a   1.000
_cell.length_b   1.000
_cell.length_c   1.000
_cell.angle_alpha   90.00
_cell.angle_beta   90.00
_cell.angle_gamma   90.00
#
_symmetry.space_group_name_H-M   'P 1'
#
loop_
_entity.id
_entity.type
_entity.pdbx_description
1 polymer ?
#
loop_
_entity_poly.entity_id
_entity_poly.type
_entity_poly.pdbx_seq_one_letter_code
_entity_poly.pdbx_strand_id
1 'polypeptide(L)'
;MLFRNRFLLLLALAALLAFVSLSLQFFHLIPVSTAKNGVSSKSRKRIMPDPVVKYPVTDPVYEALLYCNIPSVAERSMEGHAPHHFKLVSVHVFIRHGDRYPLYVIPKTKRPEIDCTLVANRKPYHPKLEAFVSHMSKGSGASFESPLNSLPLYPNHPLCEMGELTQTGVVQHLQNGQLLRDIYLKKHKLLPNPSLHSSGLPHGTM
;
A
#
# COMPACT_ATOMS: atom_id res chain seq x y z
N MET A 1 -20.32 46.03 -48.79
CA MET A 1 -21.32 46.18 -47.72
C MET A 1 -21.47 44.95 -46.80
N LEU A 2 -20.70 43.85 -46.97
CA LEU A 2 -20.78 42.65 -46.11
C LEU A 2 -20.08 42.76 -44.74
N PHE A 3 -19.01 43.55 -44.62
CA PHE A 3 -18.25 43.69 -43.38
C PHE A 3 -19.00 44.44 -42.27
N ARG A 4 -19.85 45.40 -42.64
CA ARG A 4 -20.66 46.18 -41.70
C ARG A 4 -21.69 45.30 -40.97
N ASN A 5 -22.23 44.27 -41.65
CA ASN A 5 -23.15 43.32 -41.04
C ASN A 5 -22.47 42.39 -40.03
N ARG A 6 -21.23 41.95 -40.30
CA ARG A 6 -20.48 41.10 -39.36
C ARG A 6 -20.10 41.84 -38.08
N PHE A 7 -19.72 43.12 -38.22
CA PHE A 7 -19.41 43.96 -37.06
C PHE A 7 -20.62 44.15 -36.15
N LEU A 8 -21.79 44.46 -36.74
CA LEU A 8 -23.05 44.60 -35.97
C LEU A 8 -23.44 43.28 -35.27
N LEU A 9 -23.20 42.14 -35.91
CA LEU A 9 -23.51 40.83 -35.36
C LEU A 9 -22.60 40.46 -34.17
N LEU A 10 -21.30 40.78 -34.27
CA LEU A 10 -20.36 40.61 -33.16
C LEU A 10 -20.70 41.54 -31.99
N LEU A 11 -21.13 42.76 -32.27
CA LEU A 11 -21.51 43.74 -31.25
C LEU A 11 -22.79 43.29 -30.51
N ALA A 12 -23.76 42.74 -31.25
CA ALA A 12 -24.95 42.14 -30.66
C ALA A 12 -24.62 40.91 -29.79
N LEU A 13 -23.71 40.04 -30.24
CA LEU A 13 -23.25 38.88 -29.46
C LEU A 13 -22.56 39.31 -28.16
N ALA A 14 -21.68 40.31 -28.23
CA ALA A 14 -20.98 40.85 -27.06
C ALA A 14 -21.96 41.46 -26.04
N ALA A 15 -22.95 42.22 -26.52
CA ALA A 15 -23.99 42.79 -25.66
C ALA A 15 -24.83 41.69 -24.98
N LEU A 16 -25.16 40.62 -25.70
CA LEU A 16 -25.92 39.49 -25.14
C LEU A 16 -25.13 38.74 -24.07
N LEU A 17 -23.84 38.49 -24.30
CA LEU A 17 -22.97 37.85 -23.30
C LEU A 17 -22.81 38.71 -22.04
N ALA A 18 -22.69 40.03 -22.19
CA ALA A 18 -22.65 40.95 -21.05
C ALA A 18 -23.95 40.93 -20.24
N PHE A 19 -25.11 40.90 -20.92
CA PHE A 19 -26.41 40.81 -20.25
C PHE A 19 -26.60 39.49 -19.50
N VAL A 20 -26.16 38.37 -20.09
CA VAL A 20 -26.18 37.05 -19.44
C VAL A 20 -25.26 37.04 -18.21
N SER A 21 -24.05 37.59 -18.32
CA SER A 21 -23.11 37.70 -17.20
C SER A 21 -23.69 38.54 -16.05
N LEU A 22 -24.29 39.69 -16.36
CA LEU A 22 -24.94 40.56 -15.37
C LEU A 22 -26.14 39.86 -14.70
N SER A 23 -26.93 39.12 -15.49
CA SER A 23 -28.06 38.34 -14.98
C SER A 23 -27.58 37.23 -14.03
N LEU A 24 -26.51 36.50 -14.38
CA LEU A 24 -25.93 35.46 -13.53
C LEU A 24 -25.37 36.02 -12.21
N GLN A 25 -24.80 37.23 -12.24
CA GLN A 25 -24.38 37.95 -11.04
C GLN A 25 -25.58 38.37 -10.18
N PHE A 26 -26.66 38.88 -10.79
CA PHE A 26 -27.89 39.28 -10.09
C PHE A 26 -28.63 38.11 -9.44
N PHE A 27 -28.61 36.92 -10.07
CA PHE A 27 -29.24 35.71 -9.54
C PHE A 27 -28.34 34.89 -8.58
N HIS A 28 -27.17 35.42 -8.16
CA HIS A 28 -26.27 34.78 -7.18
C HIS A 28 -25.88 33.32 -7.50
N LEU A 29 -25.73 32.95 -8.78
CA LEU A 29 -25.32 31.59 -9.21
C LEU A 29 -23.79 31.39 -9.27
N ILE A 30 -23.02 32.37 -8.80
CA ILE A 30 -21.56 32.29 -8.67
C ILE A 30 -21.23 32.55 -7.19
N PRO A 31 -20.65 31.58 -6.44
CA PRO A 31 -20.34 31.80 -5.04
C PRO A 31 -19.08 32.66 -4.93
N VAL A 32 -19.24 33.91 -4.52
CA VAL A 32 -18.13 34.79 -4.11
C VAL A 32 -17.89 34.56 -2.62
N SER A 33 -16.70 34.08 -2.29
CA SER A 33 -16.26 33.83 -0.93
C SER A 33 -16.06 35.13 -0.12
N THR A 34 -16.77 35.18 1.00
CA THR A 34 -16.40 35.72 2.32
C THR A 34 -16.02 37.20 2.47
N ALA A 35 -16.78 37.94 3.30
CA ALA A 35 -16.39 38.22 4.69
C ALA A 35 -17.37 39.16 5.43
N LYS A 36 -17.72 38.73 6.66
CA LYS A 36 -17.94 39.50 7.90
C LYS A 36 -19.18 40.39 8.12
N ASN A 37 -19.73 40.18 9.33
CA ASN A 37 -20.50 41.06 10.22
C ASN A 37 -21.94 41.35 9.76
N GLY A 38 -23.00 41.22 10.55
CA GLY A 38 -23.22 41.01 11.97
C GLY A 38 -24.67 41.43 12.28
N VAL A 39 -25.19 41.02 13.45
CA VAL A 39 -26.38 41.58 14.13
C VAL A 39 -27.75 41.21 13.52
N SER A 40 -28.38 40.17 14.04
CA SER A 40 -29.47 40.22 15.05
C SER A 40 -30.87 40.44 14.48
N SER A 41 -31.68 39.39 14.52
CA SER A 41 -33.13 39.51 14.67
C SER A 41 -33.72 38.23 15.27
N LYS A 42 -34.37 38.40 16.42
CA LYS A 42 -35.05 37.34 17.17
C LYS A 42 -36.24 36.81 16.35
N SER A 43 -36.24 35.51 16.04
CA SER A 43 -37.45 34.79 15.63
C SER A 43 -37.57 33.46 16.38
N ARG A 44 -38.79 33.18 16.84
CA ARG A 44 -39.14 32.11 17.79
C ARG A 44 -39.58 30.86 17.01
N LYS A 45 -39.02 29.70 17.40
CA LYS A 45 -39.40 28.29 17.08
C LYS A 45 -39.09 27.73 15.68
N ARG A 46 -38.02 26.93 15.62
CA ARG A 46 -38.07 25.47 15.35
C ARG A 46 -36.75 24.88 15.85
N ILE A 47 -36.81 23.88 16.72
CA ILE A 47 -35.65 23.01 16.95
C ILE A 47 -35.50 22.24 15.64
N MET A 48 -34.58 22.67 14.78
CA MET A 48 -34.09 21.81 13.72
C MET A 48 -33.31 20.68 14.38
N PRO A 49 -33.50 19.42 13.97
CA PRO A 49 -32.53 18.39 14.32
C PRO A 49 -31.18 18.89 13.82
N ASP A 50 -30.18 18.79 14.69
CA ASP A 50 -28.78 19.07 14.43
C ASP A 50 -28.44 18.65 12.98
N PRO A 51 -27.97 19.56 12.11
CA PRO A 51 -27.57 19.16 10.78
C PRO A 51 -26.51 18.08 10.98
N VAL A 52 -26.80 16.86 10.54
CA VAL A 52 -25.87 15.74 10.49
C VAL A 52 -24.54 16.34 10.08
N VAL A 53 -23.62 16.44 11.05
CA VAL A 53 -22.28 16.96 10.80
C VAL A 53 -21.76 16.02 9.74
N LYS A 54 -21.72 16.48 8.49
CA LYS A 54 -20.91 15.83 7.47
C LYS A 54 -19.51 16.01 8.01
N TYR A 55 -19.03 14.98 8.71
CA TYR A 55 -17.64 14.89 9.10
C TYR A 55 -16.85 15.30 7.86
N PRO A 56 -15.91 16.25 7.98
CA PRO A 56 -15.08 16.62 6.84
C PRO A 56 -14.56 15.32 6.26
N VAL A 57 -14.74 15.12 4.95
CA VAL A 57 -14.21 13.94 4.26
C VAL A 57 -12.72 13.94 4.56
N THR A 58 -12.33 13.09 5.49
CA THR A 58 -10.97 12.97 5.99
C THR A 58 -10.15 12.51 4.81
N ASP A 59 -9.02 13.18 4.58
CA ASP A 59 -8.12 12.82 3.49
C ASP A 59 -7.78 11.32 3.63
N PRO A 60 -8.08 10.47 2.62
CA PRO A 60 -7.80 9.04 2.68
C PRO A 60 -6.33 8.73 2.99
N VAL A 61 -5.42 9.63 2.58
CA VAL A 61 -4.00 9.52 2.91
C VAL A 61 -3.78 9.77 4.40
N TYR A 62 -4.40 10.79 4.97
CA TYR A 62 -4.32 11.08 6.40
C TYR A 62 -4.88 9.95 7.26
N GLU A 63 -6.01 9.35 6.87
CA GLU A 63 -6.56 8.19 7.58
C GLU A 63 -5.64 6.97 7.50
N ALA A 64 -5.10 6.69 6.32
CA ALA A 64 -4.17 5.57 6.14
C ALA A 64 -2.94 5.71 7.05
N LEU A 65 -2.43 6.93 7.27
CA LEU A 65 -1.28 7.18 8.15
C LEU A 65 -1.58 6.88 9.64
N LEU A 66 -2.85 6.84 10.07
CA LEU A 66 -3.21 6.52 11.46
C LEU A 66 -3.07 5.04 11.80
N TYR A 67 -3.14 4.16 10.80
CA TYR A 67 -3.15 2.70 11.01
C TYR A 67 -2.16 1.92 10.14
N CYS A 68 -1.53 2.53 9.14
CA CYS A 68 -0.48 1.90 8.34
C CYS A 68 0.91 2.12 8.96
N ASN A 69 1.77 1.11 8.88
CA ASN A 69 3.19 1.29 9.15
C ASN A 69 3.84 2.04 7.98
N ILE A 70 4.37 3.24 8.23
CA ILE A 70 5.09 4.02 7.23
C ILE A 70 6.53 3.48 7.14
N PRO A 71 7.12 3.33 5.95
CA PRO A 71 8.49 2.82 5.79
C PRO A 71 9.58 3.60 6.55
N SER A 72 9.30 4.85 6.92
CA SER A 72 10.22 5.73 7.65
C SER A 72 10.21 5.51 9.17
N VAL A 73 9.27 4.73 9.71
CA VAL A 73 9.18 4.46 11.16
C VAL A 73 9.85 3.12 11.44
N ALA A 74 11.05 3.20 12.02
CA ALA A 74 11.90 2.03 12.33
C ALA A 74 11.51 1.31 13.65
N GLU A 75 10.50 1.81 14.37
CA GLU A 75 10.08 1.20 15.64
C GLU A 75 9.28 -0.08 15.41
N ARG A 76 9.76 -1.15 16.03
CA ARG A 76 9.39 -2.54 15.74
C ARG A 76 8.06 -3.00 16.35
N SER A 77 7.14 -2.12 16.75
CA SER A 77 6.16 -2.51 17.79
C SER A 77 4.71 -2.03 17.69
N MET A 78 4.25 -1.50 16.55
CA MET A 78 2.81 -1.20 16.38
C MET A 78 2.08 -2.09 15.36
N GLU A 79 2.77 -3.09 14.79
CA GLU A 79 2.15 -3.99 13.82
C GLU A 79 0.98 -4.76 14.45
N GLY A 80 -0.18 -4.68 13.80
CA GLY A 80 -1.44 -5.20 14.33
C GLY A 80 -1.82 -4.62 15.70
N HIS A 81 -1.40 -3.41 16.05
CA HIS A 81 -2.04 -2.63 17.11
C HIS A 81 -3.13 -1.76 16.49
N ALA A 82 -4.35 -1.84 17.03
CA ALA A 82 -5.47 -1.01 16.64
C ALA A 82 -6.23 -0.59 17.90
N PRO A 83 -6.91 0.57 17.93
CA PRO A 83 -7.68 0.98 19.09
C PRO A 83 -8.74 -0.07 19.46
N HIS A 84 -9.08 -0.21 20.74
CA HIS A 84 -9.91 -1.32 21.26
C HIS A 84 -11.31 -1.48 20.63
N HIS A 85 -11.83 -0.45 19.98
CA HIS A 85 -13.14 -0.46 19.32
C HIS A 85 -13.07 -0.83 17.84
N PHE A 86 -11.87 -1.05 17.29
CA PHE A 86 -11.67 -1.53 15.92
C PHE A 86 -11.49 -3.05 15.89
N LYS A 87 -12.03 -3.67 14.85
CA LYS A 87 -11.81 -5.09 14.53
C LYS A 87 -11.03 -5.19 13.24
N LEU A 88 -9.91 -5.92 13.26
CA LEU A 88 -9.14 -6.21 12.05
C LEU A 88 -9.94 -7.13 11.12
N VAL A 89 -10.14 -6.70 9.86
CA VAL A 89 -10.90 -7.44 8.85
C VAL A 89 -10.02 -7.95 7.72
N SER A 90 -9.01 -7.17 7.30
CA SER A 90 -8.08 -7.54 6.24
C SER A 90 -6.68 -7.01 6.53
N VAL A 91 -5.69 -7.68 5.94
CA VAL A 91 -4.27 -7.29 6.00
C VAL A 91 -3.69 -7.44 4.59
N HIS A 92 -3.03 -6.39 4.11
CA HIS A 92 -2.36 -6.38 2.82
C HIS A 92 -0.86 -6.19 3.07
N VAL A 93 -0.06 -7.20 2.76
CA VAL A 93 1.38 -7.18 3.04
C VAL A 93 2.13 -6.96 1.74
N PHE A 94 2.82 -5.82 1.64
CA PHE A 94 3.77 -5.52 0.58
C PHE A 94 5.18 -5.63 1.14
N ILE A 95 5.96 -6.58 0.63
CA ILE A 95 7.34 -6.80 1.06
C ILE A 95 8.31 -6.60 -0.11
N ARG A 96 9.47 -6.04 0.20
CA ARG A 96 10.64 -6.14 -0.66
C ARG A 96 11.33 -7.48 -0.40
N HIS A 97 12.12 -7.95 -1.37
CA HIS A 97 13.11 -9.01 -1.15
C HIS A 97 14.03 -8.69 0.04
N GLY A 98 14.59 -9.74 0.66
CA GLY A 98 15.62 -9.63 1.67
C GLY A 98 17.00 -9.35 1.05
N ASP A 99 18.02 -9.32 1.90
CA ASP A 99 19.39 -9.06 1.48
C ASP A 99 19.88 -10.03 0.40
N ARG A 100 20.35 -9.46 -0.69
CA ARG A 100 20.81 -10.14 -1.89
C ARG A 100 22.17 -9.62 -2.32
N TYR A 101 22.86 -10.39 -3.13
CA TYR A 101 24.10 -9.97 -3.77
C TYR A 101 23.87 -8.76 -4.70
N PRO A 102 24.86 -7.87 -4.87
CA PRO A 102 24.76 -6.75 -5.80
C PRO A 102 24.36 -7.16 -7.22
N LEU A 103 23.64 -6.29 -7.93
CA LEU A 103 23.30 -6.51 -9.36
C LEU A 103 24.41 -6.06 -10.31
N TYR A 104 25.33 -5.24 -9.82
CA TYR A 104 26.43 -4.72 -10.59
C TYR A 104 27.65 -4.53 -9.70
N VAL A 105 28.82 -4.51 -10.34
CA VAL A 105 30.10 -4.30 -9.67
C VAL A 105 30.36 -2.80 -9.60
N ILE A 106 30.82 -2.31 -8.46
CA ILE A 106 31.29 -0.92 -8.36
C ILE A 106 32.68 -0.85 -9.01
N PRO A 107 32.91 0.03 -10.00
CA PRO A 107 34.21 0.14 -10.65
C PRO A 107 35.34 0.36 -9.64
N LYS A 108 36.49 -0.27 -9.87
CA LYS A 108 37.68 -0.19 -9.00
C LYS A 108 37.47 -0.75 -7.57
N THR A 109 36.46 -1.60 -7.37
CA THR A 109 36.28 -2.33 -6.10
C THR A 109 36.39 -3.83 -6.32
N LYS A 110 36.85 -4.56 -5.29
CA LYS A 110 36.84 -6.02 -5.30
C LYS A 110 35.41 -6.50 -5.13
N ARG A 111 35.01 -7.54 -5.88
CA ARG A 111 33.74 -8.23 -5.65
C ARG A 111 33.71 -8.80 -4.23
N PRO A 112 32.62 -8.59 -3.47
CA PRO A 112 32.51 -9.17 -2.15
C PRO A 112 32.39 -10.70 -2.28
N GLU A 113 33.18 -11.44 -1.50
CA GLU A 113 33.15 -12.90 -1.44
C GLU A 113 32.05 -13.31 -0.45
N ILE A 114 30.80 -13.27 -0.89
CA ILE A 114 29.63 -13.63 -0.08
C ILE A 114 29.27 -15.09 -0.39
N ASP A 115 29.16 -15.90 0.65
CA ASP A 115 28.77 -17.30 0.54
C ASP A 115 27.24 -17.46 0.48
N CYS A 116 26.75 -17.97 -0.66
CA CYS A 116 25.33 -18.20 -0.94
C CYS A 116 24.83 -19.60 -0.55
N THR A 117 25.68 -20.44 0.05
CA THR A 117 25.28 -21.77 0.55
C THR A 117 24.31 -21.61 1.71
N LEU A 118 23.09 -22.12 1.61
CA LEU A 118 22.14 -22.06 2.73
C LEU A 118 22.41 -23.22 3.71
N VAL A 119 22.90 -22.88 4.90
CA VAL A 119 23.26 -23.86 5.92
C VAL A 119 22.38 -23.66 7.14
N ALA A 120 21.57 -24.67 7.45
CA ALA A 120 20.57 -24.63 8.52
C ALA A 120 21.13 -24.21 9.88
N ASN A 121 22.35 -24.61 10.22
CA ASN A 121 22.97 -24.35 11.53
C ASN A 121 23.94 -23.16 11.53
N ARG A 122 24.04 -22.42 10.42
CA ARG A 122 24.95 -21.28 10.27
C ARG A 122 24.24 -19.97 10.63
N LYS A 123 24.97 -18.98 11.15
CA LYS A 123 24.45 -17.62 11.32
C LYS A 123 24.45 -16.85 9.98
N PRO A 124 23.45 -16.01 9.70
CA PRO A 124 22.24 -15.81 10.50
C PRO A 124 21.33 -17.04 10.47
N TYR A 125 20.70 -17.34 11.61
CA TYR A 125 19.94 -18.56 11.85
C TYR A 125 18.46 -18.26 12.09
N HIS A 126 17.59 -19.19 11.69
CA HIS A 126 16.20 -19.24 12.09
C HIS A 126 15.73 -20.71 12.25
N PRO A 127 14.90 -21.07 13.25
CA PRO A 127 14.45 -22.45 13.45
C PRO A 127 13.71 -23.09 12.27
N LYS A 128 13.17 -22.27 11.36
CA LYS A 128 12.51 -22.72 10.12
C LYS A 128 13.44 -22.80 8.90
N LEU A 129 14.73 -22.47 9.04
CA LEU A 129 15.67 -22.44 7.92
C LEU A 129 15.88 -23.83 7.32
N GLU A 130 15.99 -24.87 8.15
CA GLU A 130 16.12 -26.25 7.67
C GLU A 130 14.92 -26.69 6.84
N ALA A 131 13.70 -26.44 7.33
CA ALA A 131 12.47 -26.75 6.61
C ALA A 131 12.36 -25.96 5.29
N PHE A 132 12.82 -24.70 5.28
CA PHE A 132 12.89 -23.89 4.07
C PHE A 132 13.86 -24.50 3.04
N VAL A 133 15.09 -24.83 3.46
CA VAL A 133 16.10 -25.47 2.60
C VAL A 133 15.59 -26.79 2.03
N SER A 134 15.00 -27.64 2.87
CA SER A 134 14.41 -28.92 2.46
C SER A 134 13.25 -28.76 1.47
N HIS A 135 12.47 -27.69 1.57
CA HIS A 135 11.40 -27.40 0.63
C HIS A 135 11.95 -26.91 -0.72
N MET A 136 12.86 -25.94 -0.69
CA MET A 136 13.42 -25.33 -1.90
C MET A 136 14.30 -26.29 -2.71
N SER A 137 14.99 -27.23 -2.04
CA SER A 137 15.83 -28.23 -2.71
C SER A 137 15.04 -29.24 -3.55
N LYS A 138 13.72 -29.37 -3.34
CA LYS A 138 12.85 -30.28 -4.11
C LYS A 138 12.58 -29.80 -5.54
N GLY A 139 13.00 -28.57 -5.89
CA GLY A 139 12.76 -27.98 -7.19
C GLY A 139 11.30 -27.52 -7.36
N SER A 140 11.07 -26.58 -8.29
CA SER A 140 9.75 -26.05 -8.55
C SER A 140 8.97 -26.96 -9.49
N GLY A 141 8.01 -27.71 -8.95
CA GLY A 141 6.88 -28.22 -9.75
C GLY A 141 5.98 -27.10 -10.30
N ALA A 142 6.20 -25.85 -9.87
CA ALA A 142 5.53 -24.66 -10.34
C ALA A 142 6.50 -23.77 -11.13
N SER A 143 6.75 -24.14 -12.39
CA SER A 143 7.39 -23.24 -13.35
C SER A 143 6.38 -22.15 -13.72
N PHE A 144 6.50 -20.98 -13.12
CA PHE A 144 5.87 -19.79 -13.71
C PHE A 144 6.68 -19.39 -14.95
N GLU A 145 6.02 -19.23 -16.10
CA GLU A 145 6.64 -18.61 -17.27
C GLU A 145 6.99 -17.16 -16.93
N SER A 146 8.24 -16.97 -16.50
CA SER A 146 8.79 -15.69 -16.11
C SER A 146 10.02 -15.43 -16.98
N PRO A 147 10.27 -14.17 -17.38
CA PRO A 147 11.54 -13.78 -18.00
C PRO A 147 12.78 -14.15 -17.16
N LEU A 148 12.58 -14.48 -15.89
CA LEU A 148 13.61 -14.89 -14.93
C LEU A 148 13.63 -16.40 -14.67
N ASN A 149 12.91 -17.21 -15.46
CA ASN A 149 12.86 -18.67 -15.29
C ASN A 149 14.22 -19.37 -15.44
N SER A 150 15.18 -18.72 -16.11
CA SER A 150 16.55 -19.21 -16.24
C SER A 150 17.40 -18.98 -15.00
N LEU A 151 16.93 -18.18 -14.04
CA LEU A 151 17.62 -17.96 -12.77
C LEU A 151 17.22 -19.04 -11.75
N PRO A 152 18.20 -19.61 -11.02
CA PRO A 152 17.89 -20.60 -10.00
C PRO A 152 17.03 -19.97 -8.89
N LEU A 153 15.89 -20.61 -8.57
CA LEU A 153 15.03 -20.19 -7.45
C LEU A 153 15.71 -20.35 -6.08
N TYR A 154 16.72 -21.21 -6.01
CA TYR A 154 17.44 -21.58 -4.81
C TYR A 154 18.95 -21.50 -5.07
N PRO A 155 19.62 -20.40 -4.68
CA PRO A 155 21.07 -20.32 -4.75
C PRO A 155 21.68 -21.19 -3.65
N ASN A 156 22.62 -22.06 -4.01
CA ASN A 156 23.31 -22.92 -3.05
C ASN A 156 24.71 -23.26 -3.54
N HIS A 157 25.58 -22.27 -3.49
CA HIS A 157 26.97 -22.39 -3.88
C HIS A 157 27.85 -21.40 -3.10
N PRO A 158 29.18 -21.63 -3.01
CA PRO A 158 30.06 -20.87 -2.13
C PRO A 158 30.29 -19.40 -2.51
N LEU A 159 29.91 -18.99 -3.72
CA LEU A 159 30.18 -17.65 -4.24
C LEU A 159 28.92 -17.09 -4.90
N CYS A 160 28.20 -16.23 -4.17
CA CYS A 160 26.98 -15.60 -4.65
C CYS A 160 27.14 -14.94 -6.03
N GLU A 161 26.16 -15.19 -6.90
CA GLU A 161 26.02 -14.53 -8.19
C GLU A 161 25.14 -13.29 -8.11
N MET A 162 25.18 -12.48 -9.18
CA MET A 162 24.47 -11.20 -9.24
C MET A 162 22.98 -11.34 -8.94
N GLY A 163 22.52 -10.60 -7.93
CA GLY A 163 21.10 -10.56 -7.55
C GLY A 163 20.59 -11.74 -6.74
N GLU A 164 21.42 -12.75 -6.44
CA GLU A 164 21.00 -13.91 -5.66
C GLU A 164 20.69 -13.56 -4.21
N LEU A 165 19.62 -14.16 -3.68
CA LEU A 165 19.22 -13.98 -2.29
C LEU A 165 20.20 -14.71 -1.36
N THR A 166 20.73 -13.99 -0.37
CA THR A 166 21.67 -14.55 0.60
C THR A 166 20.95 -15.25 1.75
N GLN A 167 21.66 -16.04 2.56
CA GLN A 167 21.11 -16.59 3.81
C GLN A 167 20.56 -15.51 4.74
N THR A 168 21.19 -14.33 4.79
CA THR A 168 20.69 -13.18 5.52
C THR A 168 19.31 -12.75 5.03
N GLY A 169 19.13 -12.63 3.71
CA GLY A 169 17.84 -12.29 3.12
C GLY A 169 16.75 -13.33 3.38
N VAL A 170 17.11 -14.61 3.33
CA VAL A 170 16.20 -15.71 3.69
C VAL A 170 15.77 -15.59 5.16
N VAL A 171 16.72 -15.40 6.07
CA VAL A 171 16.42 -15.30 7.51
C VAL A 171 15.60 -14.06 7.84
N GLN A 172 15.85 -12.92 7.20
CA GLN A 172 15.01 -11.72 7.32
C GLN A 172 13.55 -12.04 6.98
N HIS A 173 13.31 -12.76 5.89
CA HIS A 173 11.96 -13.16 5.52
C HIS A 173 11.33 -14.19 6.45
N LEU A 174 12.10 -15.15 6.95
CA LEU A 174 11.62 -16.11 7.94
C LEU A 174 11.20 -15.41 9.24
N GLN A 175 11.98 -14.41 9.68
CA GLN A 175 11.65 -13.58 10.84
C GLN A 175 10.40 -12.74 10.58
N ASN A 176 10.27 -12.12 9.40
CA ASN A 176 9.08 -11.37 9.02
C ASN A 176 7.84 -12.27 9.02
N GLY A 177 7.91 -13.46 8.42
CA GLY A 177 6.81 -14.42 8.41
C GLY A 177 6.42 -14.89 9.81
N GLN A 178 7.40 -15.09 10.70
CA GLN A 178 7.14 -15.44 12.10
C GLN A 178 6.42 -14.31 12.84
N LEU A 179 6.85 -13.06 12.68
CA LEU A 179 6.20 -11.87 13.26
C LEU A 179 4.75 -11.74 12.78
N LEU A 180 4.52 -11.81 11.47
CA LEU A 180 3.19 -11.72 10.87
C LEU A 180 2.26 -12.84 11.37
N ARG A 181 2.79 -14.05 11.52
CA ARG A 181 2.04 -15.18 12.10
C ARG A 181 1.63 -14.92 13.54
N ASP A 182 2.55 -14.42 14.37
CA ASP A 182 2.28 -14.17 15.78
C ASP A 182 1.22 -13.08 15.96
N ILE A 183 1.26 -12.05 15.11
CA ILE A 183 0.30 -10.94 15.16
C ILE A 183 -1.04 -11.33 14.54
N TYR A 184 -1.06 -11.78 13.29
CA TYR A 184 -2.31 -11.91 12.56
C TYR A 184 -3.02 -13.25 12.78
N LEU A 185 -2.26 -14.32 13.05
CA LEU A 185 -2.86 -15.64 13.28
C LEU A 185 -3.07 -15.91 14.76
N LYS A 186 -2.07 -15.67 15.62
CA LYS A 186 -2.21 -15.99 17.05
C LYS A 186 -2.99 -14.92 17.82
N LYS A 187 -2.61 -13.63 17.67
CA LYS A 187 -3.28 -12.53 18.39
C LYS A 187 -4.62 -12.17 17.77
N HIS A 188 -4.68 -11.90 16.46
CA HIS A 188 -5.93 -11.46 15.79
C HIS A 188 -6.82 -12.57 15.28
N LYS A 189 -6.33 -13.82 15.19
CA LYS A 189 -7.10 -14.98 14.70
C LYS A 189 -7.75 -14.72 13.33
N LEU A 190 -7.03 -14.02 12.45
CA LEU A 190 -7.56 -13.56 11.16
C LEU A 190 -7.84 -14.73 10.20
N LEU A 191 -7.05 -15.81 10.28
CA LEU A 191 -7.30 -17.05 9.55
C LEU A 191 -7.72 -18.16 10.51
N PRO A 192 -8.61 -19.08 10.09
CA PRO A 192 -8.97 -20.24 10.89
C PRO A 192 -7.71 -21.06 11.23
N ASN A 193 -7.64 -21.57 12.46
CA ASN A 193 -6.50 -22.38 12.89
C ASN A 193 -6.39 -23.64 11.99
N PRO A 194 -5.23 -23.90 11.37
CA PRO A 194 -5.05 -25.04 10.47
C PRO A 194 -5.24 -26.40 11.16
N SER A 195 -5.24 -26.44 12.50
CA SER A 195 -5.49 -27.66 13.27
C SER A 195 -6.96 -28.10 13.31
N LEU A 196 -7.89 -27.39 12.67
CA LEU A 196 -9.30 -27.81 12.57
C LEU A 196 -9.71 -28.34 11.18
N HIS A 197 -8.83 -28.28 10.17
CA HIS A 197 -9.14 -28.68 8.79
C HIS A 197 -8.17 -29.71 8.18
N SER A 198 -7.36 -30.40 8.98
CA SER A 198 -6.53 -31.51 8.51
C SER A 198 -7.30 -32.81 8.22
N SER A 199 -8.64 -32.79 8.28
CA SER A 199 -9.50 -33.86 7.78
C SER A 199 -10.25 -33.39 6.53
N GLY A 200 -9.58 -33.49 5.39
CA GLY A 200 -10.23 -33.45 4.07
C GLY A 200 -10.07 -32.14 3.31
N LEU A 201 -9.07 -32.10 2.43
CA LEU A 201 -9.22 -31.47 1.11
C LEU A 201 -8.52 -32.39 0.09
N PRO A 202 -9.18 -32.69 -1.03
CA PRO A 202 -8.71 -33.66 -2.02
C PRO A 202 -7.56 -33.08 -2.83
N HIS A 203 -6.75 -33.98 -3.39
CA HIS A 203 -5.79 -33.68 -4.44
C HIS A 203 -6.40 -32.77 -5.51
N GLY A 204 -5.93 -31.52 -5.54
CA GLY A 204 -6.10 -30.62 -6.67
C GLY A 204 -4.99 -30.88 -7.66
N THR A 205 -5.34 -31.52 -8.77
CA THR A 205 -4.61 -31.49 -10.03
C THR A 205 -4.38 -30.05 -10.49
N MET A 206 -3.12 -29.70 -10.73
CA MET A 206 -2.66 -28.91 -11.88
C MET A 206 -1.32 -29.47 -12.31
#